data_AF-A0A935ZFY1-F1
#
_entry.id   AF-A0A935ZFY1-F1
#
_cell.length_a   1.000
_cell.length_b   1.000
_cell.length_c   1.000
_cell.angle_alpha   90.00
_cell.angle_beta   90.00
_cell.angle_gamma   90.00
#
_symmetry.space_group_name_H-M   'P 1'
#
loop_
_entity.id
_entity.type
_entity.pdbx_description
1 polymer ?
#
loop_
_entity_poly.entity_id
_entity_poly.type
_entity_poly.pdbx_seq_one_letter_code
_entity_poly.pdbx_strand_id
1 'polypeptide(L)'
;MKRRLPVALCLASLSLWSGACTDHGNEPAIDPSTASPASEASPDAPVPSTPVVAATEAPPSEPVVVPPPTALHVAVEGRCRYMGVSLVGDDTLVHYDGGDIVRLDASGRAAERVGTALASAEPAPAWQSRVPRIEELGGRYPDALFAEVMEFSREGIRGAYRQTNDGWVELDPFKDNDGGVERLYAWYDQSLLALGAGADGGAKFAVVRGKPKGPRFDRGLAKAGCKTAEVIDARVLAAGDAVATWTCEGKHVFVTHWRRDDLAGHTHDLRVAGSSWERPKDGSSIAFDGKDGFYVVAESSKLWHGHDDAWTEIALPKGAVVRTIEVDPEGHPWIGGSLLARLDGQSWRSITLPDGKPVVELAGVPFGTPWIRTGGDGYENVGGRLWRLDGETPIEIAVPPSAFFEGEALRLRRLHAAGPDDVWAEAEFVVQRRGKGAPGRFYRAVLHSRATAHPLRCGELIDGREITQPYVPWPTASGGTCEQRLSLLMRRKAWDDANDYPKMTKALSRVAGLESVRFVELEIGPDKFFGAIAADAAALELVHKKTKKLRPNTFPELVCGDAAVLDAAGVVVHRELALVTAK
;
A
#
# COMPACT_ATOMS: atom_id res chain seq x y z
N MET A 1 -53.94 7.31 -16.67
CA MET A 1 -54.41 6.34 -17.69
C MET A 1 -53.22 5.46 -18.07
N LYS A 2 -53.27 4.19 -17.66
CA LYS A 2 -52.19 3.20 -17.80
C LYS A 2 -52.37 2.44 -19.11
N ARG A 3 -51.30 2.24 -19.89
CA ARG A 3 -51.23 1.18 -20.91
C ARG A 3 -50.23 0.12 -20.44
N ARG A 4 -50.74 -1.07 -20.19
CA ARG A 4 -49.98 -2.32 -20.04
C ARG A 4 -50.07 -3.08 -21.36
N LEU A 5 -48.98 -3.71 -21.77
CA LEU A 5 -48.92 -4.78 -22.77
C LEU A 5 -48.39 -6.05 -22.08
N PRO A 6 -48.83 -7.25 -22.49
CA PRO A 6 -48.69 -8.49 -21.73
C PRO A 6 -47.45 -9.29 -22.16
N VAL A 7 -46.88 -10.04 -21.22
CA VAL A 7 -45.98 -11.16 -21.52
C VAL A 7 -46.60 -12.43 -20.92
N ALA A 8 -46.73 -13.43 -21.78
CA ALA A 8 -47.43 -14.68 -21.55
C ALA A 8 -46.59 -15.68 -20.76
N LEU A 9 -47.26 -16.41 -19.85
CA LEU A 9 -46.83 -17.65 -19.22
C LEU A 9 -46.84 -18.80 -20.25
N CYS A 10 -45.82 -19.65 -20.23
CA CYS A 10 -45.92 -21.05 -20.65
C CYS A 10 -45.50 -21.96 -19.49
N LEU A 11 -46.52 -22.60 -18.90
CA LEU A 11 -46.43 -23.78 -18.05
C LEU A 11 -46.49 -25.01 -18.97
N ALA A 12 -45.57 -25.96 -18.79
CA ALA A 12 -45.78 -27.34 -19.22
C ALA A 12 -45.20 -28.27 -18.15
N SER A 13 -46.06 -29.15 -17.66
CA SER A 13 -45.81 -30.14 -16.63
C SER A 13 -46.24 -31.53 -17.13
N LEU A 14 -45.60 -32.56 -16.54
CA LEU A 14 -45.96 -33.99 -16.49
C LEU A 14 -45.62 -34.82 -17.76
N SER A 15 -45.11 -36.06 -17.69
CA SER A 15 -45.02 -37.01 -16.57
C SER A 15 -44.12 -38.23 -16.94
N LEU A 16 -43.48 -38.80 -15.91
CA LEU A 16 -43.23 -40.22 -15.59
C LEU A 16 -43.11 -41.25 -16.72
N TRP A 17 -42.06 -42.09 -16.66
CA TRP A 17 -42.14 -43.55 -16.81
C TRP A 17 -41.01 -44.23 -16.01
N SER A 18 -41.40 -45.27 -15.28
CA SER A 18 -40.56 -46.15 -14.46
C SER A 18 -40.26 -47.45 -15.20
N GLY A 19 -39.06 -48.01 -14.97
CA GLY A 19 -38.65 -49.34 -15.43
C GLY A 19 -37.49 -49.85 -14.57
N ALA A 20 -37.61 -51.09 -14.08
CA ALA A 20 -36.86 -51.67 -12.96
C ALA A 20 -35.80 -52.71 -13.37
N CYS A 21 -34.91 -53.01 -12.40
CA CYS A 21 -34.12 -54.25 -12.16
C CYS A 21 -33.00 -54.65 -13.14
N THR A 22 -31.75 -54.76 -12.66
CA THR A 22 -31.15 -56.01 -12.12
C THR A 22 -29.74 -55.78 -11.54
N ASP A 23 -29.45 -56.51 -10.46
CA ASP A 23 -28.14 -56.77 -9.86
C ASP A 23 -27.09 -57.31 -10.85
N HIS A 24 -25.80 -56.99 -10.60
CA HIS A 24 -24.74 -57.99 -10.40
C HIS A 24 -23.42 -57.30 -10.04
N GLY A 25 -22.82 -57.71 -8.93
CA GLY A 25 -21.45 -57.35 -8.56
C GLY A 25 -20.39 -58.09 -9.38
N ASN A 26 -19.16 -57.58 -9.34
CA ASN A 26 -17.94 -58.35 -9.12
C ASN A 26 -16.69 -57.44 -9.17
N GLU A 27 -15.89 -57.52 -8.12
CA GLU A 27 -14.43 -57.29 -8.15
C GLU A 27 -13.75 -58.24 -9.15
N PRO A 28 -12.55 -57.88 -9.63
CA PRO A 28 -11.37 -58.68 -9.26
C PRO A 28 -10.15 -57.79 -8.94
N ALA A 29 -9.43 -58.04 -7.84
CA ALA A 29 -8.37 -59.04 -7.65
C ALA A 29 -7.15 -58.83 -8.56
N ILE A 30 -6.05 -58.36 -7.95
CA ILE A 30 -4.70 -58.23 -8.50
C ILE A 30 -3.87 -59.37 -7.90
N ASP A 31 -3.20 -60.15 -8.75
CA ASP A 31 -2.17 -61.14 -8.38
C ASP A 31 -1.04 -61.07 -9.44
N PRO A 32 0.20 -61.50 -9.13
CA PRO A 32 1.41 -60.83 -9.58
C PRO A 32 2.28 -61.74 -10.46
N SER A 33 3.47 -61.23 -10.78
CA SER A 33 4.66 -61.98 -11.19
C SER A 33 4.77 -62.33 -12.67
N THR A 34 5.75 -61.71 -13.32
CA THR A 34 6.62 -62.45 -14.25
C THR A 34 8.00 -61.83 -14.24
N ALA A 35 9.00 -62.69 -14.02
CA ALA A 35 10.40 -62.36 -13.86
C ALA A 35 11.21 -62.57 -15.15
N SER A 36 12.29 -61.78 -15.27
CA SER A 36 13.60 -62.09 -15.87
C SER A 36 13.72 -62.19 -17.41
N PRO A 37 14.93 -61.96 -18.00
CA PRO A 37 16.25 -62.15 -17.40
C PRO A 37 17.28 -61.02 -17.54
N ALA A 38 18.34 -61.23 -16.75
CA ALA A 38 19.56 -60.47 -16.57
C ALA A 38 20.52 -60.50 -17.78
N SER A 39 21.38 -59.47 -17.84
CA SER A 39 22.59 -59.45 -18.65
C SER A 39 23.76 -59.14 -17.72
N GLU A 40 24.73 -60.05 -17.68
CA GLU A 40 26.01 -59.93 -16.96
C GLU A 40 26.90 -58.86 -17.62
N ALA A 41 27.58 -58.06 -16.80
CA ALA A 41 28.82 -57.37 -17.19
C ALA A 41 29.76 -57.28 -15.97
N SER A 42 31.04 -57.54 -16.26
CA SER A 42 32.21 -57.73 -15.40
C SER A 42 32.54 -56.62 -14.38
N PRO A 43 33.39 -56.94 -13.37
CA PRO A 43 33.76 -56.02 -12.29
C PRO A 43 34.92 -55.09 -12.68
N ASP A 44 34.75 -53.80 -12.46
CA ASP A 44 35.83 -52.80 -12.48
C ASP A 44 36.49 -52.64 -11.11
N ALA A 45 37.80 -52.43 -11.14
CA ALA A 45 38.74 -52.36 -10.03
C ALA A 45 38.48 -51.21 -9.03
N PRO A 46 38.98 -51.32 -7.77
CA PRO A 46 38.78 -50.28 -6.77
C PRO A 46 39.61 -49.03 -7.08
N VAL A 47 38.93 -47.89 -7.20
CA VAL A 47 39.54 -46.55 -7.28
C VAL A 47 39.99 -46.12 -5.88
N PRO A 48 41.22 -45.58 -5.70
CA PRO A 48 41.71 -45.12 -4.40
C PRO A 48 40.91 -43.91 -3.92
N SER A 49 40.37 -44.00 -2.71
CA SER A 49 39.63 -42.92 -2.06
C SER A 49 40.58 -41.80 -1.63
N THR A 50 40.42 -40.62 -2.21
CA THR A 50 41.05 -39.38 -1.75
C THR A 50 40.49 -39.03 -0.36
N PRO A 51 41.31 -38.73 0.66
CA PRO A 51 40.79 -38.32 1.96
C PRO A 51 40.04 -36.99 1.82
N VAL A 52 38.74 -37.01 2.13
CA VAL A 52 37.92 -35.81 2.29
C VAL A 52 38.42 -35.12 3.55
N VAL A 53 39.20 -34.05 3.37
CA VAL A 53 39.51 -33.11 4.44
C VAL A 53 38.18 -32.45 4.82
N ALA A 54 37.68 -32.76 6.02
CA ALA A 54 36.50 -32.13 6.58
C ALA A 54 36.74 -30.61 6.56
N ALA A 55 35.87 -29.89 5.85
CA ALA A 55 35.83 -28.44 5.90
C ALA A 55 35.51 -28.03 7.34
N THR A 56 36.48 -27.42 8.02
CA THR A 56 36.27 -26.79 9.32
C THR A 56 35.14 -25.77 9.16
N GLU A 57 34.02 -26.04 9.81
CA GLU A 57 32.85 -25.15 9.87
C GLU A 57 33.33 -23.79 10.41
N ALA A 58 33.17 -22.74 9.60
CA ALA A 58 33.56 -21.40 10.01
C ALA A 58 32.76 -21.03 11.28
N PRO A 59 33.40 -20.41 12.28
CA PRO A 59 32.69 -20.00 13.49
C PRO A 59 31.49 -19.11 13.12
N PRO A 60 30.35 -19.23 13.82
CA PRO A 60 29.18 -18.43 13.55
C PRO A 60 29.57 -16.95 13.62
N SER A 61 29.42 -16.25 12.49
CA SER A 61 29.66 -14.82 12.39
C SER A 61 28.86 -14.12 13.48
N GLU A 62 29.53 -13.31 14.31
CA GLU A 62 28.84 -12.47 15.28
C GLU A 62 27.75 -11.65 14.57
N PRO A 63 26.54 -11.52 15.16
CA PRO A 63 25.45 -10.79 14.53
C PRO A 63 25.90 -9.35 14.27
N VAL A 64 25.91 -8.96 13.00
CA VAL A 64 26.22 -7.59 12.59
C VAL A 64 25.14 -6.68 13.16
N VAL A 65 25.49 -5.89 14.17
CA VAL A 65 24.59 -4.87 14.74
C VAL A 65 24.46 -3.74 13.71
N VAL A 66 23.34 -3.71 13.00
CA VAL A 66 23.01 -2.60 12.09
C VAL A 66 22.60 -1.40 12.96
N PRO A 67 23.22 -0.22 12.80
CA PRO A 67 22.83 0.95 13.57
C PRO A 67 21.38 1.35 13.22
N PRO A 68 20.62 1.91 14.18
CA PRO A 68 19.30 2.42 13.91
C PRO A 68 19.29 3.47 12.78
N PRO A 69 18.20 3.53 11.99
CA PRO A 69 18.08 4.49 10.90
C PRO A 69 18.04 5.93 11.43
N THR A 70 18.67 6.84 10.69
CA THR A 70 18.68 8.29 10.97
C THR A 70 18.00 9.12 9.87
N ALA A 71 17.62 8.46 8.78
CA ALA A 71 16.95 9.07 7.63
C ALA A 71 16.02 8.06 6.95
N LEU A 72 15.07 8.57 6.18
CA LEU A 72 14.34 7.79 5.18
C LEU A 72 15.01 7.93 3.80
N HIS A 73 14.70 6.99 2.92
CA HIS A 73 15.18 6.92 1.55
C HIS A 73 13.99 6.80 0.59
N VAL A 74 14.07 7.43 -0.57
CA VAL A 74 13.02 7.30 -1.58
C VAL A 74 13.09 5.90 -2.20
N ALA A 75 12.03 5.11 -2.03
CA ALA A 75 11.89 3.81 -2.67
C ALA A 75 11.18 3.93 -4.02
N VAL A 76 10.10 4.71 -4.06
CA VAL A 76 9.31 4.96 -5.26
C VAL A 76 8.90 6.41 -5.29
N GLU A 77 8.97 7.06 -6.45
CA GLU A 77 8.43 8.41 -6.62
C GLU A 77 7.96 8.64 -8.06
N GLY A 78 6.88 9.40 -8.24
CA GLY A 78 6.45 9.76 -9.57
C GLY A 78 5.08 10.39 -9.64
N ARG A 79 4.52 10.44 -10.85
CA ARG A 79 3.19 11.00 -11.10
C ARG A 79 2.09 9.94 -11.01
N CYS A 80 2.26 9.00 -10.08
CA CYS A 80 1.24 8.03 -9.72
C CYS A 80 0.15 8.71 -8.90
N ARG A 81 -1.05 8.79 -9.45
CA ARG A 81 -2.20 9.16 -8.63
C ARG A 81 -2.44 8.07 -7.61
N TYR A 82 -2.85 8.48 -6.41
CA TYR A 82 -3.24 7.58 -5.33
C TYR A 82 -2.23 6.46 -5.03
N MET A 83 -0.93 6.75 -5.18
CA MET A 83 0.09 5.81 -4.76
C MET A 83 0.02 5.59 -3.25
N GLY A 84 0.09 4.33 -2.84
CA GLY A 84 0.13 3.91 -1.44
C GLY A 84 1.03 2.70 -1.27
N VAL A 85 1.26 2.35 -0.01
CA VAL A 85 1.99 1.16 0.40
C VAL A 85 1.14 0.37 1.40
N SER A 86 1.18 -0.95 1.32
CA SER A 86 0.52 -1.85 2.25
C SER A 86 1.48 -2.95 2.66
N LEU A 87 1.49 -3.28 3.95
CA LEU A 87 2.28 -4.36 4.52
C LEU A 87 1.38 -5.58 4.71
N VAL A 88 1.69 -6.69 4.04
CA VAL A 88 0.89 -7.92 4.08
C VAL A 88 1.78 -9.07 4.49
N GLY A 89 1.78 -9.38 5.79
CA GLY A 89 2.78 -10.29 6.36
C GLY A 89 4.18 -9.67 6.24
N ASP A 90 5.12 -10.40 5.65
CA ASP A 90 6.49 -9.92 5.41
C ASP A 90 6.64 -9.20 4.06
N ASP A 91 5.57 -9.13 3.25
CA ASP A 91 5.61 -8.53 1.93
C ASP A 91 5.21 -7.05 1.95
N THR A 92 5.97 -6.24 1.22
CA THR A 92 5.65 -4.83 0.95
C THR A 92 5.02 -4.71 -0.43
N LEU A 93 3.79 -4.23 -0.49
CA LEU A 93 3.06 -4.00 -1.74
C LEU A 93 2.92 -2.50 -1.98
N VAL A 94 3.40 -2.01 -3.12
CA VAL A 94 3.14 -0.65 -3.60
C VAL A 94 2.08 -0.70 -4.68
N HIS A 95 1.11 0.19 -4.59
CA HIS A 95 -0.01 0.25 -5.52
C HIS A 95 -0.26 1.69 -5.97
N TYR A 96 -0.89 1.86 -7.13
CA TYR A 96 -1.34 3.17 -7.59
C TYR A 96 -2.60 3.10 -8.46
N ASP A 97 -3.07 4.29 -8.85
CA ASP A 97 -4.20 4.47 -9.76
C ASP A 97 -4.07 3.62 -11.03
N GLY A 98 -5.16 2.93 -11.42
CA GLY A 98 -5.16 1.92 -12.47
C GLY A 98 -5.17 0.48 -11.94
N GLY A 99 -5.03 0.29 -10.61
CA GLY A 99 -5.11 -1.03 -9.98
C GLY A 99 -3.85 -1.86 -10.12
N ASP A 100 -2.73 -1.22 -10.49
CA ASP A 100 -1.42 -1.85 -10.51
C ASP A 100 -0.90 -2.05 -9.10
N ILE A 101 -0.41 -3.26 -8.83
CA ILE A 101 0.15 -3.66 -7.55
C ILE A 101 1.48 -4.34 -7.85
N VAL A 102 2.53 -3.86 -7.18
CA VAL A 102 3.87 -4.44 -7.28
C VAL A 102 4.39 -4.75 -5.90
N ARG A 103 4.89 -5.97 -5.75
CA ARG A 103 5.61 -6.43 -4.57
C ARG A 103 7.04 -5.94 -4.65
N LEU A 104 7.49 -5.28 -3.59
CA LEU A 104 8.88 -4.89 -3.43
C LEU A 104 9.63 -5.96 -2.63
N ASP A 105 10.88 -6.21 -2.99
CA ASP A 105 11.78 -6.99 -2.14
C ASP A 105 12.32 -6.15 -0.96
N ALA A 106 13.09 -6.79 -0.08
CA ALA A 106 13.69 -6.14 1.09
C ALA A 106 14.66 -4.98 0.75
N SER A 107 15.12 -4.88 -0.50
CA SER A 107 15.97 -3.79 -1.00
C SER A 107 15.17 -2.64 -1.65
N GLY A 108 13.84 -2.77 -1.69
CA GLY A 108 12.93 -1.82 -2.31
C GLY A 108 12.81 -1.95 -3.82
N ARG A 109 13.29 -3.04 -4.43
CA ARG A 109 13.17 -3.26 -5.88
C ARG A 109 11.86 -3.95 -6.22
N ALA A 110 11.30 -3.64 -7.39
CA ALA A 110 10.16 -4.34 -7.94
C ALA A 110 10.51 -5.82 -8.17
N ALA A 111 9.95 -6.71 -7.35
CA ALA A 111 10.16 -8.14 -7.45
C ALA A 111 9.13 -8.80 -8.37
N GLU A 112 7.87 -8.40 -8.25
CA GLU A 112 6.76 -9.05 -8.93
C GLU A 112 5.56 -8.11 -9.11
N ARG A 113 4.85 -8.22 -10.24
CA ARG A 113 3.54 -7.59 -10.42
C ARG A 113 2.44 -8.53 -9.96
N VAL A 114 1.67 -8.10 -8.97
CA VAL A 114 0.62 -8.91 -8.34
C VAL A 114 -0.68 -8.78 -9.13
N GLY A 115 -0.85 -9.67 -10.11
CA GLY A 115 -2.04 -9.75 -10.97
C GLY A 115 -2.12 -8.66 -12.05
N THR A 116 -3.05 -8.83 -12.99
CA THR A 116 -3.47 -7.75 -13.90
C THR A 116 -4.38 -6.78 -13.16
N ALA A 117 -4.23 -5.48 -13.46
CA ALA A 117 -4.99 -4.37 -12.92
C ALA A 117 -6.45 -4.70 -12.50
N LEU A 118 -6.86 -4.23 -11.31
CA LEU A 118 -8.28 -4.21 -10.87
C LEU A 118 -9.24 -3.60 -11.91
N ALA A 119 -8.70 -2.85 -12.88
CA ALA A 119 -9.41 -2.20 -13.97
C ALA A 119 -10.04 -3.14 -15.02
N SER A 120 -10.11 -4.46 -14.81
CA SER A 120 -10.77 -5.38 -15.76
C SER A 120 -12.29 -5.47 -15.61
N ALA A 121 -12.92 -4.73 -14.68
CA ALA A 121 -14.36 -4.54 -14.71
C ALA A 121 -14.72 -3.76 -15.99
N GLU A 122 -15.73 -4.22 -16.72
CA GLU A 122 -16.16 -3.73 -18.05
C GLU A 122 -16.01 -2.20 -18.23
N PRO A 123 -15.65 -1.73 -19.45
CA PRO A 123 -15.45 -0.31 -19.70
C PRO A 123 -16.71 0.47 -19.32
N ALA A 124 -16.61 1.22 -18.21
CA ALA A 124 -17.67 2.11 -17.79
C ALA A 124 -17.95 3.12 -18.93
N PRO A 125 -19.21 3.55 -19.12
CA PRO A 125 -19.53 4.58 -20.09
C PRO A 125 -18.60 5.78 -19.90
N ALA A 126 -18.15 6.44 -20.98
CA ALA A 126 -17.11 7.48 -20.96
C ALA A 126 -17.37 8.68 -20.00
N TRP A 127 -18.58 8.81 -19.45
CA TRP A 127 -18.98 9.82 -18.47
C TRP A 127 -18.86 9.36 -16.99
N GLN A 128 -18.66 8.06 -16.73
CA GLN A 128 -18.28 7.50 -15.43
C GLN A 128 -16.81 7.11 -15.48
N SER A 129 -15.91 8.02 -15.13
CA SER A 129 -14.53 7.65 -14.85
C SER A 129 -14.50 6.84 -13.55
N ARG A 130 -14.75 5.52 -13.63
CA ARG A 130 -14.46 4.56 -12.57
C ARG A 130 -12.95 4.38 -12.53
N VAL A 131 -12.32 5.22 -11.76
CA VAL A 131 -10.88 5.16 -11.54
C VAL A 131 -10.72 4.54 -10.16
N PRO A 132 -10.56 3.20 -10.07
CA PRO A 132 -10.49 2.51 -8.80
C PRO A 132 -9.23 2.96 -8.07
N ARG A 133 -9.43 3.55 -6.89
CA ARG A 133 -8.34 3.90 -5.98
C ARG A 133 -8.21 2.79 -4.95
N ILE A 134 -7.11 2.06 -4.95
CA ILE A 134 -6.77 1.17 -3.83
C ILE A 134 -6.46 2.05 -2.61
N GLU A 135 -7.23 1.88 -1.53
CA GLU A 135 -6.97 2.54 -0.25
C GLU A 135 -6.02 1.70 0.62
N GLU A 136 -6.19 0.38 0.60
CA GLU A 136 -5.46 -0.57 1.43
C GLU A 136 -5.49 -1.97 0.80
N LEU A 137 -4.38 -2.70 0.94
CA LEU A 137 -4.29 -4.13 0.68
C LEU A 137 -4.11 -4.86 2.01
N GLY A 138 -4.78 -6.00 2.17
CA GLY A 138 -4.68 -6.81 3.39
C GLY A 138 -4.78 -8.29 3.11
N GLY A 139 -4.72 -9.10 4.17
CA GLY A 139 -4.84 -10.54 4.08
C GLY A 139 -3.50 -11.25 4.20
N ARG A 140 -3.26 -12.22 3.32
CA ARG A 140 -2.00 -12.95 3.21
C ARG A 140 -1.65 -13.08 1.73
N TYR A 141 -0.36 -12.95 1.42
CA TYR A 141 0.12 -13.12 0.05
C TYR A 141 0.78 -14.51 -0.11
N PRO A 142 0.61 -15.20 -1.26
CA PRO A 142 -0.35 -14.89 -2.33
C PRO A 142 -1.80 -15.29 -1.98
N ASP A 143 -1.98 -16.11 -0.93
CA ASP A 143 -3.24 -16.74 -0.59
C ASP A 143 -4.15 -15.85 0.25
N ALA A 144 -5.28 -15.39 -0.32
CA ALA A 144 -6.28 -14.54 0.34
C ALA A 144 -5.89 -13.06 0.51
N LEU A 145 -5.10 -12.53 -0.42
CA LEU A 145 -4.93 -11.09 -0.59
C LEU A 145 -6.28 -10.45 -0.97
N PHE A 146 -6.59 -9.31 -0.36
CA PHE A 146 -7.74 -8.49 -0.71
C PHE A 146 -7.36 -7.01 -0.85
N ALA A 147 -8.19 -6.28 -1.58
CA ALA A 147 -8.05 -4.85 -1.81
C ALA A 147 -9.32 -4.12 -1.41
N GLU A 148 -9.17 -3.06 -0.62
CA GLU A 148 -10.21 -2.06 -0.42
C GLU A 148 -10.06 -0.97 -1.49
N VAL A 149 -11.12 -0.73 -2.24
CA VAL A 149 -11.10 0.16 -3.39
C VAL A 149 -12.15 1.25 -3.22
N MET A 150 -11.73 2.50 -3.31
CA MET A 150 -12.62 3.64 -3.43
C MET A 150 -12.99 3.84 -4.90
N GLU A 151 -14.28 3.73 -5.23
CA GLU A 151 -14.80 4.08 -6.54
C GLU A 151 -15.52 5.43 -6.48
N PHE A 152 -15.07 6.39 -7.29
CA PHE A 152 -15.72 7.70 -7.39
C PHE A 152 -17.02 7.59 -8.20
N SER A 153 -18.10 7.13 -7.56
CA SER A 153 -19.46 7.31 -8.05
C SER A 153 -20.13 8.49 -7.33
N ARG A 154 -21.24 9.01 -7.89
CA ARG A 154 -22.07 10.02 -7.18
C ARG A 154 -22.62 9.50 -5.85
N GLU A 155 -22.59 8.18 -5.64
CA GLU A 155 -23.14 7.48 -4.49
C GLU A 155 -22.04 6.95 -3.54
N GLY A 156 -20.76 7.19 -3.85
CA GLY A 156 -19.64 6.91 -2.94
C GLY A 156 -19.41 5.42 -2.68
N ILE A 157 -19.42 4.59 -3.72
CA ILE A 157 -19.28 3.15 -3.56
C ILE A 157 -17.83 2.79 -3.21
N ARG A 158 -17.64 2.10 -2.09
CA ARG A 158 -16.42 1.33 -1.80
C ARG A 158 -16.61 -0.07 -2.36
N GLY A 159 -15.72 -0.46 -3.25
CA GLY A 159 -15.60 -1.83 -3.75
C GLY A 159 -14.59 -2.59 -2.91
N ALA A 160 -14.77 -3.90 -2.82
CA ALA A 160 -13.82 -4.77 -2.16
C ALA A 160 -13.52 -5.96 -3.07
N TYR A 161 -12.25 -6.28 -3.24
CA TYR A 161 -11.82 -7.27 -4.21
C TYR A 161 -10.91 -8.29 -3.54
N ARG A 162 -10.94 -9.53 -4.01
CA ARG A 162 -10.05 -10.61 -3.56
C ARG A 162 -9.23 -11.14 -4.72
N GLN A 163 -7.95 -11.35 -4.49
CA GLN A 163 -7.10 -12.02 -5.45
C GLN A 163 -7.38 -13.53 -5.48
N THR A 164 -7.53 -14.06 -6.67
CA THR A 164 -7.63 -15.50 -6.95
C THR A 164 -6.59 -15.89 -8.00
N ASN A 165 -6.47 -17.19 -8.29
CA ASN A 165 -5.58 -17.67 -9.35
C ASN A 165 -5.98 -17.13 -10.75
N ASP A 166 -7.26 -16.82 -10.94
CA ASP A 166 -7.81 -16.32 -12.20
C ASP A 166 -7.87 -14.77 -12.26
N GLY A 167 -7.36 -14.09 -11.22
CA GLY A 167 -7.35 -12.64 -11.10
C GLY A 167 -8.20 -12.11 -9.94
N TRP A 168 -8.48 -10.80 -9.97
CA TRP A 168 -9.26 -10.11 -8.94
C TRP A 168 -10.76 -10.37 -9.12
N VAL A 169 -11.43 -10.74 -8.02
CA VAL A 169 -12.87 -10.98 -7.97
C VAL A 169 -13.50 -10.01 -6.98
N GLU A 170 -14.52 -9.28 -7.42
CA GLU A 170 -15.31 -8.39 -6.55
C GLU A 170 -16.05 -9.20 -5.48
N LEU A 171 -16.07 -8.65 -4.26
CA LEU A 171 -16.71 -9.23 -3.10
C LEU A 171 -17.99 -8.47 -2.79
N ASP A 172 -19.11 -9.19 -2.88
CA ASP A 172 -20.42 -8.70 -2.45
C ASP A 172 -21.01 -9.65 -1.39
N PRO A 173 -20.55 -9.55 -0.12
CA PRO A 173 -21.03 -10.43 0.94
C PRO A 173 -22.41 -10.02 1.48
N PHE A 174 -22.94 -8.86 1.08
CA PHE A 174 -24.19 -8.29 1.59
C PHE A 174 -25.26 -8.35 0.50
N LYS A 175 -26.06 -9.42 0.50
CA LYS A 175 -27.10 -9.69 -0.53
C LYS A 175 -28.04 -8.49 -0.78
N ASP A 176 -28.58 -8.39 -1.99
CA ASP A 176 -29.73 -7.54 -2.34
C ASP A 176 -29.51 -6.01 -2.26
N ASN A 177 -28.30 -5.52 -2.58
CA ASN A 177 -27.91 -4.10 -2.43
C ASN A 177 -27.90 -3.62 -0.96
N ASP A 178 -27.62 -4.51 -0.01
CA ASP A 178 -27.41 -4.19 1.40
C ASP A 178 -26.06 -3.46 1.60
N GLY A 179 -25.91 -2.28 0.98
CA GLY A 179 -24.73 -1.41 1.04
C GLY A 179 -23.38 -2.05 0.67
N GLY A 180 -22.41 -1.20 0.36
CA GLY A 180 -21.08 -1.66 -0.03
C GLY A 180 -20.28 -2.23 1.15
N VAL A 181 -19.23 -2.97 0.84
CA VAL A 181 -18.19 -3.30 1.82
C VAL A 181 -17.46 -2.00 2.20
N GLU A 182 -17.53 -1.63 3.48
CA GLU A 182 -16.84 -0.44 3.99
C GLU A 182 -15.39 -0.73 4.35
N ARG A 183 -15.12 -1.90 4.93
CA ARG A 183 -13.79 -2.40 5.30
C ARG A 183 -13.71 -3.92 5.27
N LEU A 184 -12.51 -4.45 5.07
CA LEU A 184 -12.16 -5.87 5.09
C LEU A 184 -11.06 -6.14 6.11
N TYR A 185 -11.16 -7.30 6.76
CA TYR A 185 -10.19 -7.75 7.73
C TYR A 185 -9.78 -9.20 7.46
N ALA A 186 -8.49 -9.48 7.61
CA ALA A 186 -8.02 -10.84 7.79
C ALA A 186 -8.56 -11.39 9.12
N TRP A 187 -9.07 -12.62 9.11
CA TRP A 187 -9.70 -13.21 10.28
C TRP A 187 -9.29 -14.67 10.49
N TYR A 188 -9.75 -15.27 11.59
CA TYR A 188 -9.29 -16.60 12.03
C TYR A 188 -9.60 -17.70 11.02
N ASP A 189 -8.83 -18.80 11.09
CA ASP A 189 -8.95 -19.95 10.18
C ASP A 189 -8.90 -19.54 8.68
N GLN A 190 -8.03 -18.58 8.33
CA GLN A 190 -7.87 -18.04 6.96
C GLN A 190 -9.16 -17.41 6.40
N SER A 191 -10.04 -16.95 7.28
CA SER A 191 -11.29 -16.31 6.90
C SER A 191 -11.09 -14.83 6.59
N LEU A 192 -12.07 -14.24 5.90
CA LEU A 192 -12.15 -12.81 5.67
C LEU A 192 -13.43 -12.27 6.29
N LEU A 193 -13.31 -11.19 7.06
CA LEU A 193 -14.44 -10.52 7.68
C LEU A 193 -14.67 -9.17 7.01
N ALA A 194 -15.86 -8.96 6.46
CA ALA A 194 -16.29 -7.69 5.90
C ALA A 194 -17.14 -6.93 6.93
N LEU A 195 -16.89 -5.63 7.02
CA LEU A 195 -17.77 -4.67 7.65
C LEU A 195 -18.44 -3.86 6.54
N GLY A 196 -19.76 -3.68 6.63
CA GLY A 196 -20.53 -2.84 5.71
C GLY A 196 -21.81 -2.36 6.38
N ALA A 197 -22.63 -1.61 5.63
CA ALA A 197 -23.93 -1.13 6.09
C ALA A 197 -25.04 -1.82 5.29
N GLY A 198 -26.04 -2.41 5.94
CA GLY A 198 -27.20 -2.99 5.26
C GLY A 198 -28.10 -1.94 4.60
N ALA A 199 -29.14 -2.37 3.87
CA ALA A 199 -30.10 -1.45 3.24
C ALA A 199 -30.88 -0.58 4.24
N ASP A 200 -30.95 -1.00 5.51
CA ASP A 200 -31.49 -0.22 6.63
C ASP A 200 -30.50 0.83 7.17
N GLY A 201 -29.30 0.91 6.60
CA GLY A 201 -28.19 1.74 7.05
C GLY A 201 -27.50 1.21 8.31
N GLY A 202 -27.86 0.02 8.79
CA GLY A 202 -27.28 -0.60 9.98
C GLY A 202 -26.00 -1.35 9.65
N ALA A 203 -24.95 -1.14 10.43
CA ALA A 203 -23.68 -1.83 10.30
C ALA A 203 -23.84 -3.35 10.51
N LYS A 204 -23.17 -4.13 9.65
CA LYS A 204 -23.19 -5.59 9.65
C LYS A 204 -21.78 -6.12 9.45
N PHE A 205 -21.48 -7.23 10.13
CA PHE A 205 -20.32 -8.06 9.83
C PHE A 205 -20.74 -9.28 9.00
N ALA A 206 -20.00 -9.58 7.95
CA ALA A 206 -20.21 -10.76 7.12
C ALA A 206 -18.90 -11.51 6.88
N VAL A 207 -18.95 -12.84 6.95
CA VAL A 207 -17.81 -13.69 6.60
C VAL A 207 -17.83 -13.91 5.10
N VAL A 208 -16.78 -13.45 4.42
CA VAL A 208 -16.65 -13.53 2.96
C VAL A 208 -16.10 -14.90 2.52
N ARG A 209 -15.23 -15.48 3.34
CA ARG A 209 -14.59 -16.79 3.12
C ARG A 209 -14.35 -17.45 4.47
N GLY A 210 -14.55 -18.77 4.57
CA GLY A 210 -14.26 -19.54 5.78
C GLY A 210 -15.49 -19.98 6.57
N LYS A 211 -15.35 -20.19 7.87
CA LYS A 211 -16.42 -20.77 8.73
C LYS A 211 -17.60 -19.79 8.91
N PRO A 212 -18.85 -20.29 8.95
CA PRO A 212 -20.02 -19.56 8.45
C PRO A 212 -20.62 -18.49 9.38
N LYS A 213 -20.04 -18.20 10.55
CA LYS A 213 -20.60 -17.23 11.49
C LYS A 213 -19.62 -16.08 11.72
N GLY A 214 -20.08 -14.87 11.43
CA GLY A 214 -19.42 -13.62 11.81
C GLY A 214 -19.97 -13.06 13.13
N PRO A 215 -19.33 -12.02 13.67
CA PRO A 215 -19.85 -11.22 14.78
C PRO A 215 -21.27 -10.70 14.51
N ARG A 216 -22.09 -10.60 15.56
CA ARG A 216 -23.46 -10.08 15.46
C ARG A 216 -23.66 -8.89 16.39
N PHE A 217 -24.36 -7.87 15.88
CA PHE A 217 -24.75 -6.71 16.67
C PHE A 217 -26.06 -6.92 17.46
N ASP A 218 -26.83 -7.98 17.17
CA ASP A 218 -28.19 -8.19 17.70
C ASP A 218 -28.31 -8.02 19.21
N ARG A 219 -27.37 -8.62 19.97
CA ARG A 219 -27.36 -8.54 21.44
C ARG A 219 -27.03 -7.13 21.93
N GLY A 220 -26.07 -6.47 21.28
CA GLY A 220 -25.70 -5.09 21.58
C GLY A 220 -26.84 -4.10 21.28
N LEU A 221 -27.48 -4.26 20.12
CA LEU A 221 -28.65 -3.47 19.71
C LEU A 221 -29.83 -3.66 20.67
N ALA A 222 -30.14 -4.90 21.03
CA ALA A 222 -31.19 -5.19 22.00
C ALA A 222 -30.90 -4.57 23.38
N LYS A 223 -29.64 -4.64 23.83
CA LYS A 223 -29.20 -4.00 25.09
C LYS A 223 -29.28 -2.47 25.03
N ALA A 224 -28.91 -1.88 23.89
CA ALA A 224 -28.95 -0.44 23.67
C ALA A 224 -30.37 0.09 23.39
N GLY A 225 -31.31 -0.79 23.05
CA GLY A 225 -32.68 -0.41 22.68
C GLY A 225 -32.80 0.23 21.30
N CYS A 226 -31.88 -0.05 20.37
CA CYS A 226 -31.95 0.42 18.99
C CYS A 226 -32.13 -0.69 17.95
N LYS A 227 -32.46 -0.25 16.74
CA LYS A 227 -32.64 -1.10 15.57
C LYS A 227 -31.41 -1.14 14.68
N THR A 228 -30.64 -0.06 14.62
CA THR A 228 -29.47 0.07 13.75
C THR A 228 -28.27 0.56 14.55
N ALA A 229 -27.09 0.06 14.16
CA ALA A 229 -25.80 0.51 14.65
C ALA A 229 -25.09 1.26 13.52
N GLU A 230 -24.40 2.34 13.83
CA GLU A 230 -23.43 2.96 12.91
C GLU A 230 -22.03 2.74 13.50
N VAL A 231 -21.17 1.98 12.82
CA VAL A 231 -19.81 1.74 13.30
C VAL A 231 -18.95 3.00 13.11
N ILE A 232 -18.24 3.40 14.17
CA ILE A 232 -17.29 4.52 14.15
C ILE A 232 -15.90 3.99 13.80
N ASP A 233 -15.45 2.95 14.50
CA ASP A 233 -14.17 2.28 14.28
C ASP A 233 -14.31 0.78 14.60
N ALA A 234 -13.45 -0.02 13.97
CA ALA A 234 -13.35 -1.44 14.26
C ALA A 234 -11.91 -1.93 14.10
N ARG A 235 -11.54 -2.88 14.95
CA ARG A 235 -10.28 -3.61 14.93
C ARG A 235 -10.54 -5.09 15.03
N VAL A 236 -9.85 -5.85 14.21
CA VAL A 236 -10.03 -7.30 14.10
C VAL A 236 -8.66 -7.95 14.13
N LEU A 237 -8.49 -8.91 15.04
CA LEU A 237 -7.31 -9.74 15.10
C LEU A 237 -7.46 -10.93 14.16
N ALA A 238 -6.38 -11.28 13.47
CA ALA A 238 -6.32 -12.52 12.68
C ALA A 238 -6.52 -13.78 13.55
N ALA A 239 -6.38 -13.67 14.88
CA ALA A 239 -6.66 -14.74 15.84
C ALA A 239 -8.16 -14.99 16.05
N GLY A 240 -9.02 -14.01 15.75
CA GLY A 240 -10.47 -14.18 15.72
C GLY A 240 -11.27 -13.16 16.53
N ASP A 241 -10.61 -12.42 17.41
CA ASP A 241 -11.28 -11.41 18.21
C ASP A 241 -11.51 -10.13 17.41
N ALA A 242 -12.63 -9.47 17.68
CA ALA A 242 -13.02 -8.23 17.02
C ALA A 242 -13.58 -7.26 18.05
N VAL A 243 -13.24 -5.99 17.91
CA VAL A 243 -13.79 -4.91 18.73
C VAL A 243 -14.28 -3.82 17.80
N ALA A 244 -15.47 -3.29 18.06
CA ALA A 244 -15.96 -2.13 17.34
C ALA A 244 -16.59 -1.13 18.30
N THR A 245 -16.34 0.14 18.04
CA THR A 245 -17.11 1.26 18.58
C THR A 245 -18.20 1.62 17.60
N TRP A 246 -19.41 1.84 18.11
CA TRP A 246 -20.57 2.12 17.26
C TRP A 246 -21.56 3.01 17.98
N THR A 247 -22.42 3.67 17.22
CA THR A 247 -23.50 4.49 17.75
C THR A 247 -24.87 3.91 17.50
N CYS A 248 -25.75 4.20 18.44
CA CYS A 248 -27.17 3.92 18.39
C CYS A 248 -27.89 5.20 17.99
N GLU A 249 -28.39 5.25 16.75
CA GLU A 249 -29.09 6.42 16.16
C GLU A 249 -28.31 7.75 16.32
N GLY A 250 -26.97 7.70 16.28
CA GLY A 250 -26.09 8.86 16.38
C GLY A 250 -26.03 9.53 17.76
N LYS A 251 -26.46 8.87 18.85
CA LYS A 251 -26.55 9.49 20.19
C LYS A 251 -25.63 8.88 21.24
N HIS A 252 -25.56 7.56 21.29
CA HIS A 252 -24.85 6.85 22.34
C HIS A 252 -23.74 6.01 21.74
N VAL A 253 -22.53 6.14 22.26
CA VAL A 253 -21.38 5.33 21.85
C VAL A 253 -21.35 4.06 22.70
N PHE A 254 -21.37 2.94 22.00
CA PHE A 254 -21.17 1.62 22.56
C PHE A 254 -19.86 1.06 22.03
N VAL A 255 -19.32 0.13 22.78
CA VAL A 255 -18.26 -0.75 22.31
C VAL A 255 -18.72 -2.18 22.47
N THR A 256 -18.50 -2.99 21.45
CA THR A 256 -18.74 -4.43 21.54
C THR A 256 -17.44 -5.17 21.27
N HIS A 257 -17.12 -6.12 22.16
CA HIS A 257 -16.06 -7.09 21.97
C HIS A 257 -16.68 -8.43 21.58
N TRP A 258 -16.24 -8.99 20.46
CA TRP A 258 -16.57 -10.35 20.04
C TRP A 258 -15.33 -11.20 20.16
N ARG A 259 -15.45 -12.30 20.89
CA ARG A 259 -14.41 -13.33 20.95
C ARG A 259 -14.61 -14.32 19.82
N ARG A 260 -13.55 -15.01 19.45
CA ARG A 260 -13.63 -16.11 18.48
C ARG A 260 -14.75 -17.12 18.81
N ASP A 261 -14.96 -17.43 20.09
CA ASP A 261 -15.94 -18.40 20.58
C ASP A 261 -17.27 -17.79 21.03
N ASP A 262 -17.34 -16.47 21.26
CA ASP A 262 -18.59 -15.73 21.46
C ASP A 262 -18.80 -14.61 20.43
N LEU A 263 -19.47 -14.99 19.34
CA LEU A 263 -19.86 -14.07 18.27
C LEU A 263 -21.14 -13.28 18.56
N ALA A 264 -21.82 -13.50 19.69
CA ALA A 264 -22.89 -12.61 20.15
C ALA A 264 -22.32 -11.32 20.75
N GLY A 265 -21.11 -11.41 21.30
CA GLY A 265 -20.35 -10.29 21.80
C GLY A 265 -20.86 -9.71 23.12
N HIS A 266 -19.98 -8.91 23.72
CA HIS A 266 -20.20 -8.25 24.99
C HIS A 266 -20.16 -6.75 24.78
N THR A 267 -21.31 -6.11 24.94
CA THR A 267 -21.49 -4.68 24.69
C THR A 267 -21.39 -3.89 25.98
N HIS A 268 -20.58 -2.84 25.97
CA HIS A 268 -20.49 -1.84 27.02
C HIS A 268 -20.89 -0.47 26.49
N ASP A 269 -21.49 0.31 27.39
CA ASP A 269 -22.03 1.62 27.10
C ASP A 269 -21.06 2.67 27.61
N LEU A 270 -20.47 3.44 26.69
CA LEU A 270 -19.44 4.43 27.01
C LEU A 270 -20.04 5.79 27.41
N ARG A 271 -21.35 5.84 27.72
CA ARG A 271 -22.02 7.07 28.18
C ARG A 271 -21.22 7.78 29.27
N VAL A 272 -20.93 9.04 29.00
CA VAL A 272 -20.51 10.00 30.01
C VAL A 272 -21.77 10.63 30.60
N ALA A 273 -22.01 10.47 31.89
CA ALA A 273 -23.15 11.11 32.53
C ALA A 273 -23.10 12.63 32.36
N GLY A 274 -24.10 13.20 31.67
CA GLY A 274 -24.27 14.66 31.51
C GLY A 274 -23.64 15.29 30.27
N SER A 275 -23.03 14.54 29.34
CA SER A 275 -22.55 15.10 28.07
C SER A 275 -23.65 15.08 26.99
N SER A 276 -23.84 16.20 26.29
CA SER A 276 -24.52 16.21 25.00
C SER A 276 -23.51 15.80 23.95
N TRP A 277 -23.58 14.55 23.49
CA TRP A 277 -22.62 14.04 22.54
C TRP A 277 -22.71 14.77 21.20
N GLU A 278 -21.57 15.27 20.72
CA GLU A 278 -21.33 15.56 19.31
C GLU A 278 -20.42 14.45 18.78
N ARG A 279 -20.70 13.96 17.56
CA ARG A 279 -19.85 12.97 16.90
C ARG A 279 -18.39 13.41 16.99
N PRO A 280 -17.48 12.59 17.55
CA PRO A 280 -16.11 13.01 17.71
C PRO A 280 -15.59 13.36 16.32
N LYS A 281 -15.24 14.64 16.14
CA LYS A 281 -14.74 15.14 14.86
C LYS A 281 -13.48 14.39 14.42
N ASP A 282 -12.77 13.85 15.41
CA ASP A 282 -11.51 13.12 15.26
C ASP A 282 -11.69 11.58 15.30
N GLY A 283 -12.93 11.07 15.38
CA GLY A 283 -13.24 9.63 15.40
C GLY A 283 -13.05 8.95 16.77
N SER A 284 -12.99 7.62 16.76
CA SER A 284 -12.55 6.80 17.90
C SER A 284 -11.33 5.98 17.48
N SER A 285 -10.55 5.50 18.44
CA SER A 285 -9.41 4.63 18.17
C SER A 285 -9.39 3.45 19.13
N ILE A 286 -9.08 2.28 18.59
CA ILE A 286 -9.01 1.00 19.32
C ILE A 286 -7.61 0.41 19.15
N ALA A 287 -7.04 -0.12 20.23
CA ALA A 287 -5.79 -0.89 20.20
C ALA A 287 -5.87 -2.12 21.12
N PHE A 288 -5.49 -3.29 20.62
CA PHE A 288 -5.42 -4.52 21.42
C PHE A 288 -4.14 -4.54 22.25
N ASP A 289 -4.21 -5.08 23.47
CA ASP A 289 -3.06 -5.14 24.38
C ASP A 289 -2.23 -6.43 24.26
N GLY A 290 -2.64 -7.35 23.38
CA GLY A 290 -1.99 -8.64 23.17
C GLY A 290 -2.23 -9.67 24.28
N LYS A 291 -3.07 -9.35 25.27
CA LYS A 291 -3.38 -10.14 26.47
C LYS A 291 -4.89 -10.26 26.68
N ASP A 292 -5.62 -10.52 25.59
CA ASP A 292 -7.09 -10.65 25.56
C ASP A 292 -7.88 -9.39 25.99
N GLY A 293 -7.19 -8.26 26.13
CA GLY A 293 -7.77 -6.96 26.40
C GLY A 293 -7.52 -5.95 25.27
N PHE A 294 -8.11 -4.77 25.44
CA PHE A 294 -7.99 -3.69 24.47
C PHE A 294 -8.32 -2.35 25.11
N TYR A 295 -7.80 -1.30 24.48
CA TYR A 295 -8.03 0.07 24.85
C TYR A 295 -8.91 0.76 23.82
N VAL A 296 -9.79 1.65 24.29
CA VAL A 296 -10.70 2.44 23.45
C VAL A 296 -10.64 3.89 23.87
N VAL A 297 -10.33 4.76 22.91
CA VAL A 297 -10.48 6.21 23.05
C VAL A 297 -11.85 6.59 22.50
N ALA A 298 -12.73 7.04 23.39
CA ALA A 298 -14.02 7.65 23.03
C ALA A 298 -13.94 9.15 23.34
N GLU A 299 -14.28 10.01 22.38
CA GLU A 299 -14.34 11.47 22.55
C GLU A 299 -13.00 12.20 22.80
N SER A 300 -11.88 11.65 22.29
CA SER A 300 -10.52 12.22 22.39
C SER A 300 -10.02 12.54 23.81
N SER A 301 -10.81 12.29 24.86
CA SER A 301 -10.55 12.76 26.24
C SER A 301 -10.90 11.71 27.29
N LYS A 302 -11.37 10.53 26.87
CA LYS A 302 -11.61 9.39 27.72
C LYS A 302 -10.98 8.14 27.13
N LEU A 303 -10.33 7.39 28.00
CA LEU A 303 -9.71 6.11 27.68
C LEU A 303 -10.38 5.03 28.53
N TRP A 304 -10.76 3.95 27.87
CA TRP A 304 -11.33 2.78 28.52
C TRP A 304 -10.44 1.58 28.23
N HIS A 305 -10.25 0.72 29.23
CA HIS A 305 -9.66 -0.61 29.06
C HIS A 305 -10.73 -1.67 29.29
N GLY A 306 -10.88 -2.55 28.32
CA GLY A 306 -11.78 -3.70 28.37
C GLY A 306 -10.97 -4.99 28.47
N HIS A 307 -11.32 -5.85 29.44
CA HIS A 307 -10.72 -7.18 29.61
C HIS A 307 -11.73 -8.09 30.34
N ASP A 308 -11.99 -9.30 29.82
CA ASP A 308 -12.91 -10.27 30.45
C ASP A 308 -14.25 -9.68 30.92
N ASP A 309 -14.90 -8.88 30.07
CA ASP A 309 -16.15 -8.14 30.35
C ASP A 309 -16.07 -7.05 31.43
N ALA A 310 -14.92 -6.91 32.09
CA ALA A 310 -14.63 -5.79 32.97
C ALA A 310 -14.22 -4.57 32.14
N TRP A 311 -14.71 -3.40 32.56
CA TRP A 311 -14.44 -2.13 31.91
C TRP A 311 -13.95 -1.14 32.95
N THR A 312 -12.78 -0.56 32.69
CA THR A 312 -12.15 0.41 33.58
C THR A 312 -11.88 1.68 32.81
N GLU A 313 -12.40 2.81 33.28
CA GLU A 313 -12.00 4.13 32.78
C GLU A 313 -10.60 4.45 33.32
N ILE A 314 -9.69 4.77 32.41
CA ILE A 314 -8.33 5.17 32.72
C ILE A 314 -8.26 6.69 32.62
N ALA A 315 -7.91 7.34 33.74
CA ALA A 315 -7.72 8.78 33.76
C ALA A 315 -6.56 9.16 32.83
N LEU A 316 -6.83 10.01 31.84
CA LEU A 316 -5.82 10.55 30.95
C LEU A 316 -5.00 11.66 31.64
N PRO A 317 -3.80 11.99 31.11
CA PRO A 317 -3.07 13.18 31.55
C PRO A 317 -3.94 14.43 31.43
N LYS A 318 -3.80 15.35 32.39
CA LYS A 318 -4.60 16.58 32.42
C LYS A 318 -4.43 17.39 31.13
N GLY A 319 -5.54 17.65 30.43
CA GLY A 319 -5.54 18.41 29.17
C GLY A 319 -5.10 17.62 27.94
N ALA A 320 -4.92 16.30 28.05
CA ALA A 320 -4.67 15.44 26.90
C ALA A 320 -5.89 15.43 25.97
N VAL A 321 -5.62 15.64 24.68
CA VAL A 321 -6.53 15.38 23.58
C VAL A 321 -5.88 14.27 22.77
N VAL A 322 -6.44 13.08 22.82
CA VAL A 322 -5.92 11.86 22.19
C VAL A 322 -6.50 11.73 20.79
N ARG A 323 -5.63 11.53 19.81
CA ARG A 323 -5.96 11.31 18.39
C ARG A 323 -5.60 9.91 17.91
N THR A 324 -4.65 9.25 18.58
CA THR A 324 -4.17 7.92 18.24
C THR A 324 -3.76 7.18 19.50
N ILE A 325 -3.96 5.87 19.50
CA ILE A 325 -3.56 4.96 20.56
C ILE A 325 -2.95 3.72 19.92
N GLU A 326 -1.88 3.24 20.54
CA GLU A 326 -1.23 1.97 20.23
C GLU A 326 -0.83 1.30 21.54
N VAL A 327 -0.47 0.02 21.50
CA VAL A 327 -0.03 -0.73 22.69
C VAL A 327 1.30 -1.41 22.41
N ASP A 328 2.21 -1.35 23.39
CA ASP A 328 3.51 -2.00 23.29
C ASP A 328 3.45 -3.50 23.64
N PRO A 329 4.52 -4.29 23.39
CA PRO A 329 4.53 -5.72 23.70
C PRO A 329 4.25 -6.07 25.16
N GLU A 330 4.47 -5.12 26.09
CA GLU A 330 4.18 -5.31 27.51
C GLU A 330 2.71 -5.06 27.84
N GLY A 331 1.88 -4.64 26.88
CA GLY A 331 0.47 -4.32 27.07
C GLY A 331 0.23 -2.91 27.59
N HIS A 332 1.24 -2.02 27.56
CA HIS A 332 1.08 -0.66 28.02
C HIS A 332 0.61 0.27 26.88
N PRO A 333 -0.47 1.05 27.09
CA PRO A 333 -0.98 1.94 26.07
C PRO A 333 -0.09 3.18 25.92
N TRP A 334 0.10 3.56 24.66
CA TRP A 334 0.72 4.79 24.20
C TRP A 334 -0.34 5.66 23.55
N ILE A 335 -0.37 6.94 23.92
CA ILE A 335 -1.31 7.92 23.35
C ILE A 335 -0.55 9.02 22.64
N GLY A 336 -1.10 9.44 21.50
CA GLY A 336 -0.64 10.57 20.71
C GLY A 336 -1.78 11.54 20.44
N GLY A 337 -1.50 12.84 20.47
CA GLY A 337 -2.43 13.91 20.12
C GLY A 337 -1.87 15.26 20.54
N SER A 338 -2.49 15.93 21.52
CA SER A 338 -1.91 17.17 22.09
C SER A 338 -0.58 16.94 22.82
N LEU A 339 -0.27 15.69 23.17
CA LEU A 339 0.99 15.25 23.77
C LEU A 339 1.30 13.81 23.34
N LEU A 340 2.51 13.34 23.67
CA LEU A 340 2.93 11.94 23.61
C LEU A 340 3.05 11.41 25.05
N ALA A 341 2.39 10.29 25.38
CA ALA A 341 2.55 9.66 26.70
C ALA A 341 2.37 8.13 26.65
N ARG A 342 3.01 7.45 27.60
CA ARG A 342 2.89 6.01 27.88
C ARG A 342 2.34 5.81 29.29
N LEU A 343 1.49 4.81 29.48
CA LEU A 343 1.06 4.38 30.82
C LEU A 343 1.97 3.26 31.35
N ASP A 344 2.78 3.53 32.37
CA ASP A 344 3.77 2.57 32.91
C ASP A 344 3.20 1.63 34.01
N GLY A 345 1.92 1.24 33.84
CA GLY A 345 1.18 0.38 34.77
C GLY A 345 0.55 1.12 35.95
N GLN A 346 1.10 2.28 36.37
CA GLN A 346 0.50 3.09 37.43
C GLN A 346 0.29 4.54 37.04
N SER A 347 1.17 5.10 36.21
CA SER A 347 1.16 6.52 35.91
C SER A 347 1.41 6.82 34.44
N TRP A 348 0.91 7.97 34.01
CA TRP A 348 1.26 8.46 32.68
C TRP A 348 2.62 9.15 32.73
N ARG A 349 3.50 8.70 31.85
CA ARG A 349 4.77 9.34 31.57
C ARG A 349 4.70 10.08 30.25
N SER A 350 4.71 11.41 30.32
CA SER A 350 4.73 12.27 29.14
C SER A 350 6.14 12.36 28.57
N ILE A 351 6.25 12.29 27.25
CA ILE A 351 7.50 12.41 26.51
C ILE A 351 7.44 13.69 25.70
N THR A 352 8.40 14.58 25.93
CA THR A 352 8.46 15.87 25.25
C THR A 352 9.19 15.72 23.92
N LEU A 353 8.49 15.98 22.81
CA LEU A 353 9.11 16.05 21.49
C LEU A 353 9.78 17.41 21.28
N PRO A 354 10.97 17.48 20.63
CA PRO A 354 11.72 18.74 20.53
C PRO A 354 11.02 19.86 19.74
N ASP A 355 10.10 19.54 18.84
CA ASP A 355 9.37 20.54 18.05
C ASP A 355 8.12 21.08 18.73
N GLY A 356 7.70 20.50 19.86
CA GLY A 356 6.50 20.88 20.61
C GLY A 356 5.19 20.78 19.82
N LYS A 357 5.18 20.06 18.70
CA LYS A 357 3.99 19.94 17.84
C LYS A 357 3.11 18.77 18.27
N PRO A 358 1.79 18.83 17.98
CA PRO A 358 0.90 17.71 18.22
C PRO A 358 1.36 16.45 17.48
N VAL A 359 1.17 15.30 18.12
CA VAL A 359 1.33 13.99 17.51
C VAL A 359 0.09 13.72 16.66
N VAL A 360 0.31 13.42 15.38
CA VAL A 360 -0.75 13.12 14.42
C VAL A 360 -0.79 11.65 14.04
N GLU A 361 0.26 10.89 14.34
CA GLU A 361 0.34 9.47 14.05
C GLU A 361 1.38 8.77 14.95
N LEU A 362 1.02 7.57 15.40
CA LEU A 362 1.90 6.63 16.06
C LEU A 362 1.97 5.35 15.23
N ALA A 363 3.16 4.81 15.04
CA ALA A 363 3.40 3.52 14.40
C ALA A 363 4.50 2.76 15.12
N GLY A 364 4.58 1.44 14.94
CA GLY A 364 5.67 0.60 15.44
C GLY A 364 5.74 0.41 16.96
N VAL A 365 4.80 0.97 17.72
CA VAL A 365 4.68 0.72 19.17
C VAL A 365 4.55 -0.78 19.49
N PRO A 366 3.78 -1.61 18.75
CA PRO A 366 3.74 -3.05 18.97
C PRO A 366 5.08 -3.78 18.73
N PHE A 367 6.06 -3.13 18.11
CA PHE A 367 7.43 -3.66 17.96
C PHE A 367 8.37 -3.14 19.05
N GLY A 368 7.87 -2.38 20.02
CA GLY A 368 8.67 -1.76 21.08
C GLY A 368 9.49 -0.54 20.60
N THR A 369 9.28 -0.06 19.38
CA THR A 369 9.99 1.11 18.83
C THR A 369 8.99 2.09 18.23
N PRO A 370 8.48 3.04 19.04
CA PRO A 370 7.53 4.04 18.57
C PRO A 370 8.14 4.96 17.50
N TRP A 371 7.42 5.09 16.38
CA TRP A 371 7.62 6.08 15.33
C TRP A 371 6.51 7.12 15.41
N ILE A 372 6.90 8.39 15.46
CA ILE A 372 5.99 9.50 15.71
C ILE A 372 6.08 10.52 14.60
N ARG A 373 4.94 10.77 13.96
CA ARG A 373 4.79 11.91 13.07
C ARG A 373 4.12 13.05 13.83
N THR A 374 4.74 14.22 13.79
CA THR A 374 4.17 15.46 14.32
C THR A 374 3.65 16.36 13.20
N GLY A 375 2.74 17.29 13.48
CA GLY A 375 2.31 18.28 12.49
C GLY A 375 0.83 18.65 12.57
N GLY A 376 0.30 19.14 11.46
CA GLY A 376 -1.12 19.49 11.31
C GLY A 376 -1.93 18.36 10.68
N ASP A 377 -3.25 18.47 10.73
CA ASP A 377 -4.15 17.66 9.91
C ASP A 377 -4.28 18.29 8.50
N GLY A 378 -4.37 17.45 7.46
CA GLY A 378 -4.73 17.89 6.11
C GLY A 378 -3.60 18.46 5.22
N TYR A 379 -4.00 19.22 4.20
CA TYR A 379 -3.15 19.69 3.09
C TYR A 379 -2.13 20.78 3.49
N GLU A 380 -2.29 21.39 4.66
CA GLU A 380 -1.41 22.45 5.18
C GLU A 380 -0.20 21.91 5.97
N ASN A 381 0.13 20.63 5.77
CA ASN A 381 1.20 19.88 6.44
C ASN A 381 2.65 20.33 6.13
N VAL A 382 2.88 21.63 6.02
CA VAL A 382 4.21 22.21 5.93
C VAL A 382 4.82 22.24 7.33
N GLY A 383 5.79 21.34 7.57
CA GLY A 383 6.67 21.38 8.73
C GLY A 383 6.45 20.31 9.81
N GLY A 384 5.73 19.24 9.52
CA GLY A 384 5.75 18.04 10.39
C GLY A 384 7.13 17.37 10.39
N ARG A 385 7.53 16.78 11.52
CA ARG A 385 8.78 16.02 11.66
C ARG A 385 8.49 14.55 11.94
N LEU A 386 9.48 13.71 11.69
CA LEU A 386 9.44 12.29 12.02
C LEU A 386 10.44 12.02 13.15
N TRP A 387 9.98 11.28 14.15
CA TRP A 387 10.78 10.87 15.28
C TRP A 387 10.71 9.35 15.44
N ARG A 388 11.82 8.75 15.85
CA ARG A 388 11.90 7.38 16.38
C ARG A 388 12.29 7.49 17.85
N LEU A 389 11.65 6.75 18.74
CA LEU A 389 12.12 6.67 20.12
C LEU A 389 13.16 5.58 20.28
N ASP A 390 14.26 5.93 20.95
CA ASP A 390 15.18 4.97 21.55
C ASP A 390 14.96 5.00 23.07
N GLY A 391 14.19 4.02 23.55
CA GLY A 391 13.52 4.08 24.84
C GLY A 391 12.54 5.26 24.89
N GLU A 392 12.95 6.35 25.55
CA GLU A 392 12.16 7.60 25.62
C GLU A 392 12.88 8.79 25.00
N THR A 393 14.06 8.57 24.41
CA THR A 393 14.82 9.62 23.77
C THR A 393 14.33 9.77 22.33
N PRO A 394 13.76 10.93 21.95
CA PRO A 394 13.36 11.15 20.57
C PRO A 394 14.58 11.41 19.68
N ILE A 395 14.70 10.60 18.64
CA ILE A 395 15.69 10.73 17.56
C ILE A 395 14.97 11.25 16.33
N GLU A 396 15.41 12.39 15.80
CA GLU A 396 14.85 12.92 14.56
C GLU A 396 15.27 12.05 13.37
N ILE A 397 14.30 11.72 12.52
CA ILE A 397 14.53 10.96 11.30
C ILE A 397 14.39 11.93 10.13
N ALA A 398 15.48 12.10 9.40
CA ALA A 398 15.50 13.00 8.24
C ALA A 398 14.61 12.46 7.12
N VAL A 399 13.66 13.28 6.67
CA VAL A 399 12.89 13.02 5.45
C VAL A 399 13.70 13.54 4.26
N PRO A 400 13.98 12.72 3.24
CA PRO A 400 14.79 13.15 2.11
C PRO A 400 14.01 14.16 1.24
N PRO A 401 14.72 15.01 0.47
CA PRO A 401 14.08 15.72 -0.64
C PRO A 401 13.61 14.71 -1.71
N SER A 402 12.86 15.22 -2.68
CA SER A 402 12.49 14.45 -3.86
C SER A 402 13.73 13.86 -4.54
N ALA A 403 13.63 12.60 -4.95
CA ALA A 403 14.67 11.91 -5.72
C ALA A 403 14.75 12.40 -7.17
N PHE A 404 13.71 13.05 -7.69
CA PHE A 404 13.59 13.42 -9.11
C PHE A 404 13.42 14.91 -9.36
N PHE A 405 13.12 15.71 -8.34
CA PHE A 405 12.89 17.15 -8.42
C PHE A 405 13.77 17.88 -7.42
N GLU A 406 14.84 18.47 -7.95
CA GLU A 406 15.84 19.17 -7.13
C GLU A 406 15.21 20.28 -6.27
N GLY A 407 15.50 20.24 -4.97
CA GLY A 407 15.03 21.23 -3.99
C GLY A 407 13.59 21.06 -3.52
N GLU A 408 12.82 20.11 -4.06
CA GLU A 408 11.46 19.85 -3.61
C GLU A 408 11.45 18.99 -2.34
N ALA A 409 10.79 19.47 -1.29
CA ALA A 409 10.67 18.77 -0.01
C ALA A 409 9.46 17.83 0.00
N LEU A 410 9.69 16.58 0.40
CA LEU A 410 8.64 15.58 0.57
C LEU A 410 7.90 15.78 1.89
N ARG A 411 6.58 15.63 1.85
CA ARG A 411 5.70 15.74 3.01
C ARG A 411 5.12 14.38 3.34
N LEU A 412 5.36 13.90 4.56
CA LEU A 412 4.82 12.63 5.04
C LEU A 412 3.29 12.70 5.19
N ARG A 413 2.62 11.59 4.86
CA ARG A 413 1.16 11.43 4.96
C ARG A 413 0.75 10.32 5.91
N ARG A 414 1.45 9.18 5.83
CA ARG A 414 1.13 7.96 6.58
C ARG A 414 2.40 7.16 6.82
N LEU A 415 2.46 6.48 7.96
CA LEU A 415 3.52 5.57 8.36
C LEU A 415 2.99 4.14 8.42
N HIS A 416 3.84 3.18 8.06
CA HIS A 416 3.59 1.76 8.14
C HIS A 416 4.85 1.10 8.72
N ALA A 417 4.79 0.61 9.94
CA ALA A 417 5.92 -0.09 10.55
C ALA A 417 5.86 -1.59 10.21
N ALA A 418 6.97 -2.13 9.70
CA ALA A 418 7.18 -3.55 9.45
C ALA A 418 8.05 -4.21 10.55
N GLY A 419 8.66 -3.41 11.42
CA GLY A 419 9.46 -3.88 12.54
C GLY A 419 10.03 -2.70 13.35
N PRO A 420 10.92 -2.98 14.34
CA PRO A 420 11.51 -1.95 15.19
C PRO A 420 12.20 -0.83 14.40
N ASP A 421 13.03 -1.23 13.42
CA ASP A 421 13.85 -0.34 12.59
C ASP A 421 13.45 -0.36 11.12
N ASP A 422 12.22 -0.81 10.83
CA ASP A 422 11.69 -0.93 9.48
C ASP A 422 10.37 -0.18 9.38
N VAL A 423 10.43 1.04 8.85
CA VAL A 423 9.24 1.85 8.55
C VAL A 423 9.19 2.21 7.06
N TRP A 424 7.99 2.13 6.51
CA TRP A 424 7.59 2.65 5.22
C TRP A 424 6.72 3.87 5.40
N ALA A 425 6.89 4.88 4.56
CA ALA A 425 6.09 6.10 4.65
C ALA A 425 5.54 6.52 3.30
N GLU A 426 4.28 6.90 3.27
CA GLU A 426 3.67 7.58 2.12
C GLU A 426 3.99 9.07 2.20
N ALA A 427 4.40 9.66 1.09
CA ALA A 427 4.73 11.07 1.00
C ALA A 427 4.21 11.73 -0.28
N GLU A 428 4.16 13.06 -0.28
CA GLU A 428 3.78 13.86 -1.44
C GLU A 428 4.52 15.19 -1.53
N PHE A 429 4.50 15.77 -2.72
CA PHE A 429 4.78 17.18 -2.94
C PHE A 429 3.99 17.68 -4.15
N VAL A 430 3.94 19.00 -4.32
CA VAL A 430 3.16 19.65 -5.38
C VAL A 430 4.05 20.56 -6.20
N VAL A 431 4.23 20.23 -7.47
CA VAL A 431 4.90 21.11 -8.43
C VAL A 431 3.88 22.11 -8.95
N GLN A 432 4.00 23.37 -8.51
CA GLN A 432 3.17 24.45 -9.05
C GLN A 432 3.58 24.74 -10.50
N ARG A 433 2.61 24.81 -11.41
CA ARG A 433 2.88 25.23 -12.79
C ARG A 433 3.19 26.73 -12.82
N ARG A 434 4.18 27.14 -13.63
CA ARG A 434 4.38 28.54 -13.98
C ARG A 434 3.14 29.06 -14.74
N GLY A 435 2.32 29.86 -14.06
CA GLY A 435 1.12 30.51 -14.59
C GLY A 435 0.04 30.68 -13.51
N LYS A 436 -0.56 31.87 -13.40
CA LYS A 436 -1.63 32.14 -12.43
C LYS A 436 -2.82 31.19 -12.70
N GLY A 437 -3.21 30.40 -11.69
CA GLY A 437 -4.43 29.59 -11.69
C GLY A 437 -4.32 28.18 -12.28
N ALA A 438 -3.13 27.74 -12.74
CA ALA A 438 -2.97 26.36 -13.17
C ALA A 438 -2.88 25.43 -11.94
N PRO A 439 -3.69 24.36 -11.87
CA PRO A 439 -3.58 23.41 -10.77
C PRO A 439 -2.18 22.80 -10.76
N GLY A 440 -1.57 22.72 -9.57
CA GLY A 440 -0.29 22.04 -9.36
C GLY A 440 -0.38 20.57 -9.76
N ARG A 441 0.76 19.97 -10.11
CA ARG A 441 0.86 18.52 -10.30
C ARG A 441 1.26 17.89 -8.98
N PHE A 442 0.45 16.95 -8.51
CA PHE A 442 0.78 16.12 -7.36
C PHE A 442 1.75 15.03 -7.79
N TYR A 443 2.82 14.91 -7.02
CA TYR A 443 3.74 13.79 -7.07
C TYR A 443 3.64 13.03 -5.76
N ARG A 444 3.74 11.72 -5.85
CA ARG A 444 3.66 10.81 -4.72
C ARG A 444 5.01 10.14 -4.55
N ALA A 445 5.35 9.84 -3.31
CA ALA A 445 6.52 9.05 -2.97
C ALA A 445 6.17 7.98 -1.94
N VAL A 446 6.86 6.85 -2.02
CA VAL A 446 6.97 5.85 -0.95
C VAL A 446 8.41 5.89 -0.47
N LEU A 447 8.58 6.06 0.84
CA LEU A 447 9.85 6.15 1.51
C LEU A 447 10.08 4.92 2.37
N HIS A 448 11.34 4.58 2.59
CA HIS A 448 11.76 3.44 3.40
C HIS A 448 12.90 3.83 4.34
N SER A 449 12.90 3.29 5.55
CA SER A 449 13.99 3.51 6.53
C SER A 449 15.30 2.82 6.18
N ARG A 450 15.28 1.74 5.39
CA ARG A 450 16.52 1.14 4.88
C ARG A 450 16.94 1.83 3.60
N ALA A 451 18.25 1.81 3.35
CA ALA A 451 18.80 2.30 2.09
C ALA A 451 18.17 1.52 0.92
N THR A 452 17.56 2.25 0.02
CA THR A 452 17.04 1.70 -1.24
C THR A 452 18.18 1.71 -2.24
N ALA A 453 18.34 0.61 -3.00
CA ALA A 453 19.42 0.54 -3.99
C ALA A 453 19.28 1.69 -5.00
N HIS A 454 18.11 1.81 -5.62
CA HIS A 454 17.74 2.91 -6.53
C HIS A 454 16.24 3.21 -6.42
N PRO A 455 15.84 4.50 -6.41
CA PRO A 455 14.43 4.85 -6.42
C PRO A 455 13.78 4.42 -7.74
N LEU A 456 12.60 3.82 -7.63
CA LEU A 456 11.75 3.49 -8.77
C LEU A 456 10.93 4.71 -9.18
N ARG A 457 10.73 4.88 -10.48
CA ARG A 457 9.86 5.90 -11.05
C ARG A 457 8.56 5.28 -11.53
N CYS A 458 7.45 5.96 -11.25
CA CYS A 458 6.13 5.39 -11.47
C CYS A 458 5.16 6.32 -12.24
N GLY A 459 4.23 5.70 -12.99
CA GLY A 459 3.05 6.37 -13.57
C GLY A 459 3.34 7.45 -14.62
N GLU A 460 4.48 7.39 -15.29
CA GLU A 460 4.84 8.40 -16.27
C GLU A 460 4.24 8.18 -17.65
N LEU A 461 3.65 9.25 -18.17
CA LEU A 461 3.17 9.33 -19.55
C LEU A 461 4.21 10.06 -20.41
N ILE A 462 4.77 9.34 -21.37
CA ILE A 462 5.70 9.85 -22.38
C ILE A 462 4.93 9.95 -23.70
N ASP A 463 4.82 11.16 -24.24
CA ASP A 463 4.00 11.43 -25.42
C ASP A 463 2.55 10.92 -25.28
N GLY A 464 2.01 10.95 -24.06
CA GLY A 464 0.65 10.46 -23.75
C GLY A 464 0.54 8.94 -23.62
N ARG A 465 1.65 8.20 -23.56
CA ARG A 465 1.69 6.74 -23.37
C ARG A 465 2.50 6.37 -22.13
N GLU A 466 2.01 5.39 -21.38
CA GLU A 466 2.71 4.90 -20.19
C GLU A 466 4.04 4.24 -20.55
N ILE A 467 5.01 4.36 -19.63
CA ILE A 467 6.20 3.49 -19.60
C ILE A 467 5.70 2.04 -19.57
N THR A 468 6.42 1.12 -20.23
CA THR A 468 5.92 -0.26 -20.40
C THR A 468 5.82 -1.02 -19.08
N GLN A 469 6.63 -0.66 -18.08
CA GLN A 469 6.51 -1.16 -16.72
C GLN A 469 5.98 -0.05 -15.79
N PRO A 470 5.10 -0.38 -14.84
CA PRO A 470 4.52 0.59 -13.91
C PRO A 470 5.55 1.24 -12.98
N TYR A 471 6.61 0.50 -12.65
CA TYR A 471 7.72 0.94 -11.80
C TYR A 471 9.04 0.58 -12.48
N VAL A 472 9.85 1.58 -12.79
CA VAL A 472 11.11 1.40 -13.51
C VAL A 472 12.24 2.07 -12.74
N PRO A 473 13.41 1.42 -12.55
CA PRO A 473 14.59 2.07 -11.99
C PRO A 473 14.92 3.34 -12.78
N TRP A 474 15.24 4.45 -12.10
CA TRP A 474 15.43 5.72 -12.77
C TRP A 474 16.57 6.54 -12.17
N PRO A 475 17.37 7.26 -12.98
CA PRO A 475 18.40 8.15 -12.47
C PRO A 475 17.78 9.27 -11.63
N THR A 476 18.41 9.60 -10.50
CA THR A 476 17.96 10.67 -9.61
C THR A 476 18.17 12.05 -10.21
N ALA A 477 17.56 13.09 -9.63
CA ALA A 477 17.79 14.48 -9.97
C ALA A 477 19.29 14.82 -9.93
N SER A 478 19.71 15.77 -10.76
CA SER A 478 21.14 16.11 -10.89
C SER A 478 21.76 16.69 -9.63
N GLY A 479 21.02 17.39 -8.76
CA GLY A 479 21.57 17.97 -7.54
C GLY A 479 22.85 18.80 -7.75
N GLY A 480 23.50 19.16 -6.64
CA GLY A 480 24.77 19.90 -6.66
C GLY A 480 26.02 19.03 -6.87
N THR A 481 25.89 17.70 -6.81
CA THR A 481 27.02 16.76 -6.84
C THR A 481 27.20 16.04 -8.18
N CYS A 482 26.28 16.20 -9.13
CA CYS A 482 26.37 15.53 -10.42
C CYS A 482 27.12 16.39 -11.44
N GLU A 483 28.16 15.82 -12.06
CA GLU A 483 29.04 16.52 -13.00
C GLU A 483 28.38 16.69 -14.38
N GLN A 484 27.62 15.69 -14.81
CA GLN A 484 26.92 15.64 -16.07
C GLN A 484 25.42 15.49 -15.85
N ARG A 485 24.62 16.22 -16.61
CA ARG A 485 23.16 16.13 -16.55
C ARG A 485 22.66 15.36 -17.76
N LEU A 486 21.59 14.58 -17.57
CA LEU A 486 20.88 13.87 -18.63
C LEU A 486 19.49 14.50 -18.82
N SER A 487 19.17 14.79 -20.07
CA SER A 487 17.82 15.15 -20.52
C SER A 487 17.29 14.07 -21.46
N LEU A 488 16.12 13.51 -21.16
CA LEU A 488 15.43 12.58 -22.05
C LEU A 488 14.61 13.36 -23.08
N LEU A 489 14.87 13.11 -24.35
CA LEU A 489 14.28 13.89 -25.43
C LEU A 489 13.09 13.17 -26.03
N MET A 490 13.19 11.86 -26.27
CA MET A 490 12.13 11.09 -26.91
C MET A 490 12.25 9.60 -26.62
N ARG A 491 11.12 8.90 -26.46
CA ARG A 491 11.09 7.43 -26.38
C ARG A 491 11.18 6.83 -27.78
N ARG A 492 11.92 5.73 -27.93
CA ARG A 492 12.12 5.05 -29.22
C ARG A 492 10.81 4.65 -29.91
N LYS A 493 9.77 4.23 -29.18
CA LYS A 493 8.46 3.91 -29.78
C LYS A 493 7.79 5.10 -30.48
N ALA A 494 8.15 6.35 -30.13
CA ALA A 494 7.67 7.57 -30.77
C ALA A 494 8.63 8.09 -31.86
N TRP A 495 9.78 7.42 -32.02
CA TRP A 495 10.86 7.80 -32.91
C TRP A 495 11.05 6.76 -34.01
N ASP A 496 10.87 7.17 -35.26
CA ASP A 496 11.38 6.48 -36.42
C ASP A 496 12.82 6.94 -36.75
N ASP A 497 13.79 6.00 -36.68
CA ASP A 497 15.20 6.22 -37.04
C ASP A 497 15.35 6.85 -38.43
N ALA A 498 14.46 6.51 -39.37
CA ALA A 498 14.49 7.04 -40.73
C ALA A 498 13.91 8.46 -40.87
N ASN A 499 13.08 8.91 -39.92
CA ASN A 499 12.28 10.14 -40.07
C ASN A 499 12.42 11.16 -38.94
N ASP A 500 12.26 10.78 -37.67
CA ASP A 500 12.31 11.77 -36.58
C ASP A 500 13.75 12.11 -36.16
N TYR A 501 14.69 11.15 -36.28
CA TYR A 501 16.11 11.41 -36.00
C TYR A 501 16.67 12.50 -36.91
N PRO A 502 16.52 12.40 -38.25
CA PRO A 502 17.09 13.39 -39.15
C PRO A 502 16.43 14.77 -38.98
N LYS A 503 15.13 14.82 -38.64
CA LYS A 503 14.43 16.08 -38.33
C LYS A 503 14.99 16.75 -37.08
N MET A 504 15.24 15.97 -36.03
CA MET A 504 15.76 16.49 -34.77
C MET A 504 17.23 16.89 -34.87
N THR A 505 18.07 16.07 -35.50
CA THR A 505 19.47 16.43 -35.77
C THR A 505 19.56 17.67 -36.64
N LYS A 506 18.75 17.80 -37.69
CA LYS A 506 18.67 19.02 -38.52
C LYS A 506 18.23 20.27 -37.73
N ALA A 507 17.33 20.10 -36.75
CA ALA A 507 16.87 21.21 -35.92
C ALA A 507 17.93 21.65 -34.90
N LEU A 508 18.72 20.70 -34.38
CA LEU A 508 19.76 20.95 -33.38
C LEU A 508 21.10 21.35 -34.00
N SER A 509 21.44 20.89 -35.21
CA SER A 509 22.72 21.19 -35.88
C SER A 509 22.93 22.67 -36.21
N ARG A 510 21.85 23.46 -36.20
CA ARG A 510 21.86 24.92 -36.45
C ARG A 510 21.90 25.75 -35.16
N VAL A 511 22.02 25.12 -34.01
CA VAL A 511 21.96 25.76 -32.71
C VAL A 511 23.39 25.86 -32.17
N ALA A 512 23.91 27.08 -32.06
CA ALA A 512 25.20 27.34 -31.43
C ALA A 512 25.15 27.03 -29.92
N GLY A 513 26.28 26.63 -29.34
CA GLY A 513 26.38 26.32 -27.91
C GLY A 513 26.00 24.88 -27.54
N LEU A 514 25.93 23.97 -28.52
CA LEU A 514 25.67 22.54 -28.31
C LEU A 514 26.91 21.66 -28.50
N GLU A 515 28.11 22.26 -28.63
CA GLU A 515 29.36 21.56 -28.92
C GLU A 515 29.78 20.60 -27.79
N SER A 516 29.37 20.89 -26.56
CA SER A 516 29.63 20.08 -25.36
C SER A 516 28.55 19.02 -25.07
N VAL A 517 27.50 18.93 -25.90
CA VAL A 517 26.36 18.04 -25.67
C VAL A 517 26.58 16.70 -26.37
N ARG A 518 26.54 15.62 -25.60
CA ARG A 518 26.58 14.24 -26.11
C ARG A 518 25.16 13.74 -26.31
N PHE A 519 24.77 13.46 -27.55
CA PHE A 519 23.49 12.82 -27.84
C PHE A 519 23.66 11.30 -27.80
N VAL A 520 22.72 10.61 -27.17
CA VAL A 520 22.84 9.18 -26.88
C VAL A 520 21.54 8.43 -27.14
N GLU A 521 21.66 7.17 -27.56
CA GLU A 521 20.59 6.18 -27.39
C GLU A 521 20.86 5.46 -26.06
N LEU A 522 19.89 5.46 -25.17
CA LEU A 522 19.98 4.79 -23.87
C LEU A 522 18.75 3.93 -23.60
N GLU A 523 18.84 3.01 -22.65
CA GLU A 523 17.77 2.13 -22.20
C GLU A 523 17.56 2.28 -20.70
N ILE A 524 16.31 2.47 -20.29
CA ILE A 524 15.87 2.57 -18.90
C ILE A 524 14.75 1.56 -18.70
N GLY A 525 15.00 0.54 -17.89
CA GLY A 525 14.13 -0.64 -17.83
C GLY A 525 13.93 -1.24 -19.24
N PRO A 526 12.70 -1.56 -19.65
CA PRO A 526 12.44 -2.13 -20.97
C PRO A 526 12.37 -1.09 -22.10
N ASP A 527 12.56 0.20 -21.79
CA ASP A 527 12.30 1.30 -22.72
C ASP A 527 13.58 1.96 -23.22
N LYS A 528 13.63 2.21 -24.53
CA LYS A 528 14.74 2.92 -25.18
C LYS A 528 14.41 4.39 -25.39
N PHE A 529 15.42 5.23 -25.27
CA PHE A 529 15.31 6.68 -25.31
C PHE A 529 16.42 7.30 -26.15
N PHE A 530 16.06 8.40 -26.81
CA PHE A 530 17.00 9.40 -27.26
C PHE A 530 17.19 10.43 -26.15
N GLY A 531 18.44 10.64 -25.74
CA GLY A 531 18.82 11.56 -24.68
C GLY A 531 19.94 12.50 -25.08
N ALA A 532 20.18 13.50 -24.24
CA ALA A 532 21.31 14.42 -24.31
C ALA A 532 21.99 14.51 -22.94
N ILE A 533 23.31 14.36 -22.91
CA ILE A 533 24.14 14.45 -21.71
C ILE A 533 25.10 15.64 -21.86
N ALA A 534 25.13 16.53 -20.86
CA ALA A 534 26.08 17.64 -20.82
C ALA A 534 26.30 18.14 -19.38
N ALA A 535 27.48 18.70 -19.09
CA ALA A 535 27.74 19.38 -17.82
C ALA A 535 26.95 20.70 -17.70
N ASP A 536 26.83 21.44 -18.81
CA ASP A 536 26.13 22.72 -18.85
C ASP A 536 24.60 22.53 -18.92
N ALA A 537 23.93 22.92 -17.83
CA ALA A 537 22.46 22.90 -17.75
C ALA A 537 21.81 23.83 -18.79
N ALA A 538 22.43 24.97 -19.12
CA ALA A 538 21.88 25.91 -20.09
C ALA A 538 21.88 25.31 -21.51
N ALA A 539 22.90 24.51 -21.85
CA ALA A 539 22.95 23.77 -23.10
C ALA A 539 21.80 22.75 -23.20
N LEU A 540 21.52 21.98 -22.13
CA LEU A 540 20.40 21.03 -22.11
C LEU A 540 19.03 21.71 -22.14
N GLU A 541 18.86 22.84 -21.45
CA GLU A 541 17.65 23.65 -21.55
C GLU A 541 17.43 24.14 -23.00
N LEU A 542 18.50 24.52 -23.69
CA LEU A 542 18.46 24.93 -25.09
C LEU A 542 18.05 23.76 -26.00
N VAL A 543 18.63 22.57 -25.79
CA VAL A 543 18.19 21.33 -26.47
C VAL A 543 16.71 21.11 -26.24
N HIS A 544 16.26 21.10 -24.99
CA HIS A 544 14.85 20.89 -24.63
C HIS A 544 13.92 21.91 -25.28
N LYS A 545 14.27 23.20 -25.26
CA LYS A 545 13.49 24.27 -25.91
C LYS A 545 13.33 24.05 -27.43
N LYS A 546 14.35 23.49 -28.08
CA LYS A 546 14.35 23.24 -29.53
C LYS A 546 13.60 21.96 -29.89
N THR A 547 13.80 20.88 -29.13
CA THR A 547 13.09 19.60 -29.33
C THR A 547 11.62 19.71 -28.98
N LYS A 548 11.25 20.49 -27.97
CA LYS A 548 9.85 20.73 -27.58
C LYS A 548 8.97 21.33 -28.69
N LYS A 549 9.57 22.13 -29.59
CA LYS A 549 8.85 22.66 -30.76
C LYS A 549 8.51 21.57 -31.79
N LEU A 550 9.30 20.49 -31.82
CA LEU A 550 9.07 19.35 -32.70
C LEU A 550 8.09 18.35 -32.08
N ARG A 551 8.15 18.17 -30.75
CA ARG A 551 7.24 17.33 -29.97
C ARG A 551 6.91 18.01 -28.64
N PRO A 552 5.66 18.42 -28.38
CA PRO A 552 5.31 19.21 -27.20
C PRO A 552 5.43 18.46 -25.85
N ASN A 553 5.67 17.15 -25.86
CA ASN A 553 5.66 16.27 -24.67
C ASN A 553 7.04 15.66 -24.35
N THR A 554 8.15 16.34 -24.68
CA THR A 554 9.52 15.95 -24.26
C THR A 554 9.69 16.02 -22.75
N PHE A 555 10.59 15.21 -22.15
CA PHE A 555 10.87 15.25 -20.71
C PHE A 555 11.55 16.57 -20.35
N PRO A 556 10.95 17.42 -19.51
CA PRO A 556 11.55 18.69 -19.12
C PRO A 556 12.50 18.58 -17.94
N GLU A 557 12.60 17.40 -17.32
CA GLU A 557 13.35 17.19 -16.08
C GLU A 557 14.80 16.81 -16.41
N LEU A 558 15.73 17.42 -15.68
CA LEU A 558 17.15 17.10 -15.73
C LEU A 558 17.45 16.11 -14.61
N VAL A 559 17.93 14.93 -14.99
CA VAL A 559 18.43 13.92 -14.06
C VAL A 559 19.95 13.86 -14.11
N CYS A 560 20.56 13.14 -13.18
CA CYS A 560 21.99 12.93 -13.17
C CYS A 560 22.40 12.02 -14.34
N GLY A 561 23.38 12.47 -15.11
CA GLY A 561 23.92 11.79 -16.30
C GLY A 561 25.32 11.21 -16.07
N ASP A 562 25.83 11.24 -14.84
CA ASP A 562 27.13 10.65 -14.51
C ASP A 562 27.10 9.14 -14.71
N ALA A 563 28.16 8.60 -15.31
CA ALA A 563 28.23 7.19 -15.70
C ALA A 563 27.95 6.23 -14.54
N ALA A 564 28.49 6.52 -13.34
CA ALA A 564 28.26 5.69 -12.16
C ALA A 564 26.79 5.73 -11.69
N VAL A 565 26.11 6.87 -11.80
CA VAL A 565 24.69 7.00 -11.43
C VAL A 565 23.79 6.34 -12.46
N LEU A 566 24.13 6.45 -13.74
CA LEU A 566 23.43 5.75 -14.82
C LEU A 566 23.57 4.23 -14.68
N ASP A 567 24.81 3.74 -14.48
CA ASP A 567 25.09 2.32 -14.28
C ASP A 567 24.36 1.76 -13.04
N ALA A 568 24.42 2.49 -11.92
CA ALA A 568 23.68 2.17 -10.70
C ALA A 568 22.17 2.08 -10.97
N ALA A 569 21.58 3.06 -11.67
CA ALA A 569 20.17 3.02 -12.04
C ALA A 569 19.82 1.95 -13.10
N GLY A 570 20.78 1.13 -13.56
CA GLY A 570 20.58 0.14 -14.61
C GLY A 570 20.34 0.75 -15.99
N VAL A 571 20.79 1.98 -16.21
CA VAL A 571 20.66 2.69 -17.48
C VAL A 571 21.80 2.31 -18.41
N VAL A 572 21.46 1.67 -19.52
CA VAL A 572 22.44 1.24 -20.53
C VAL A 572 22.54 2.29 -21.62
N VAL A 573 23.70 2.92 -21.77
CA VAL A 573 23.99 3.80 -22.92
C VAL A 573 24.48 2.94 -24.09
N HIS A 574 23.63 2.77 -25.11
CA HIS A 574 23.90 1.88 -26.25
C HIS A 574 24.92 2.47 -27.21
N ARG A 575 24.78 3.75 -27.55
CA ARG A 575 25.64 4.45 -28.51
C ARG A 575 25.51 5.95 -28.42
N GLU A 576 26.60 6.63 -28.79
CA GLU A 576 26.56 8.05 -29.12
C GLU A 576 26.01 8.26 -30.52
N LEU A 577 25.29 9.37 -30.67
CA LEU A 577 24.49 9.71 -31.83
C LEU A 577 24.98 11.05 -32.36
N ALA A 578 25.60 11.05 -33.55
CA ALA A 578 26.17 12.25 -34.12
C ALA A 578 25.08 13.24 -34.59
N LEU A 579 25.20 14.53 -34.24
CA LEU A 579 24.47 15.56 -34.95
C LEU A 579 24.97 15.59 -36.40
N VAL A 580 24.10 15.24 -37.35
CA VAL A 580 24.43 15.34 -38.76
C VAL A 580 24.66 16.82 -39.09
N THR A 581 25.91 17.21 -39.28
CA THR A 581 26.26 18.51 -39.85
C THR A 581 25.74 18.51 -41.28
N ALA A 582 24.77 19.39 -41.55
CA ALA A 582 24.32 19.62 -42.91
C ALA A 582 25.54 20.10 -43.71
N LYS A 583 25.96 19.32 -44.71
CA LYS A 583 26.87 19.81 -45.75
C LYS A 583 26.25 20.96 -46.51
#